data_AF-W1Q056-F1
#
_entry.id   AF-W1Q056-F1
#
_cell.length_a   1.000
_cell.length_b   1.000
_cell.length_c   1.000
_cell.angle_alpha   90.00
_cell.angle_beta   90.00
_cell.angle_gamma   90.00
#
_symmetry.space_group_name_H-M   'P 1'
#
loop_
_entity.id
_entity.type
_entity.pdbx_description
1 polymer ?
#
loop_
_entity_poly.entity_id
_entity_poly.type
_entity_poly.pdbx_seq_one_letter_code
_entity_poly.pdbx_strand_id
1 'polypeptide(L)'
;MDSILSPFGITILLPIVVFHALSFIAGYGLSGLVFRGTPDVKALQRTISYETGMQSSLLALALANRFFQDPLVSVPPAISVVIMSLMGFSLVMFWEKRRDLTAKESSLS
;
A
#
# COMPACT_ATOMS: atom_id res chain seq x y z
N MET A 1 15.73 -2.53 -17.64
CA MET A 1 15.48 -1.39 -16.74
C MET A 1 15.05 -0.15 -17.52
N ASP A 2 15.63 0.06 -18.70
CA ASP A 2 15.36 1.23 -19.57
C ASP A 2 13.88 1.45 -19.90
N SER A 3 13.09 0.38 -20.08
CA SER A 3 11.65 0.50 -20.35
C SER A 3 10.85 1.10 -19.17
N ILE A 4 11.23 0.81 -17.93
CA ILE A 4 10.55 1.33 -16.72
C ILE A 4 10.93 2.79 -16.49
N LEU A 5 12.19 3.14 -16.74
CA LEU A 5 12.72 4.51 -16.62
C LEU A 5 12.38 5.39 -17.82
N SER A 6 11.78 4.83 -18.87
CA SER A 6 11.30 5.60 -20.01
C SER A 6 10.19 6.57 -19.57
N PRO A 7 9.96 7.68 -20.31
CA PRO A 7 8.86 8.60 -20.00
C PRO A 7 7.50 7.91 -19.90
N PHE A 8 7.26 6.91 -20.76
CA PHE A 8 6.05 6.09 -20.73
C PHE A 8 5.96 5.23 -19.47
N GLY A 9 7.06 4.52 -19.12
CA GLY A 9 7.14 3.73 -17.90
C GLY A 9 6.92 4.56 -16.64
N ILE A 10 7.51 5.76 -16.56
CA ILE A 10 7.33 6.70 -15.46
C ILE A 10 5.87 7.17 -15.37
N THR A 11 5.24 7.46 -16.51
CA THR A 11 3.84 7.91 -16.57
C THR A 11 2.86 6.88 -16.01
N ILE A 12 3.21 5.58 -16.09
CA ILE A 12 2.41 4.50 -15.49
C ILE A 12 2.81 4.29 -14.02
N LEU A 13 4.11 4.21 -13.73
CA LEU A 13 4.63 3.84 -12.42
C LEU A 13 4.30 4.88 -11.34
N LEU A 14 4.49 6.17 -11.64
CA LEU A 14 4.36 7.24 -10.65
C LEU A 14 2.92 7.36 -10.11
N PRO A 15 1.86 7.37 -10.94
CA PRO A 15 0.49 7.36 -10.44
C PRO A 15 0.17 6.16 -9.55
N ILE A 16 0.66 4.97 -9.88
CA ILE A 16 0.44 3.75 -9.08
C ILE A 16 1.10 3.89 -7.70
N VAL A 17 2.37 4.30 -7.66
CA VAL A 17 3.09 4.50 -6.39
C VAL A 17 2.40 5.55 -5.53
N VAL A 18 2.02 6.69 -6.11
CA VAL A 18 1.32 7.77 -5.40
C VAL A 18 -0.04 7.29 -4.90
N PHE A 19 -0.81 6.59 -5.72
CA PHE A 19 -2.12 6.05 -5.33
C PHE A 19 -2.02 5.14 -4.10
N HIS A 20 -1.13 4.15 -4.12
CA HIS A 20 -0.95 3.26 -2.96
C HIS A 20 -0.42 4.01 -1.75
N ALA A 21 0.56 4.90 -1.92
CA ALA A 21 1.11 5.69 -0.81
C ALA A 21 0.03 6.50 -0.11
N LEU A 22 -0.78 7.22 -0.90
CA LEU A 22 -1.90 8.00 -0.38
C LEU A 22 -2.94 7.10 0.29
N SER A 23 -3.28 5.96 -0.30
CA SER A 23 -4.25 5.02 0.29
C SER A 23 -3.78 4.49 1.65
N PHE A 24 -2.53 4.02 1.77
CA PHE A 24 -1.98 3.57 3.05
C PHE A 24 -1.96 4.69 4.10
N ILE A 25 -1.49 5.89 3.71
CA ILE A 25 -1.36 7.05 4.61
C ILE A 25 -2.74 7.54 5.05
N ALA A 26 -3.69 7.68 4.12
CA ALA A 26 -5.05 8.11 4.41
C ALA A 26 -5.78 7.08 5.26
N GLY A 27 -5.69 5.79 4.93
CA GLY A 27 -6.27 4.71 5.73
C GLY A 27 -5.79 4.72 7.18
N TYR A 28 -4.49 4.92 7.40
CA TYR A 28 -3.92 5.05 8.74
C TYR A 28 -4.34 6.37 9.43
N GLY A 29 -4.21 7.49 8.74
CA GLY A 29 -4.43 8.83 9.29
C GLY A 29 -5.89 9.10 9.64
N LEU A 30 -6.81 8.80 8.71
CA LEU A 30 -8.24 9.02 8.87
C LEU A 30 -8.83 8.11 9.94
N SER A 31 -8.44 6.83 9.99
CA SER A 31 -8.87 5.93 11.08
C SER A 31 -8.39 6.42 12.44
N GLY A 32 -7.20 7.01 12.51
CA GLY A 32 -6.68 7.66 13.72
C GLY A 32 -7.36 8.97 14.09
N LEU A 33 -8.14 9.57 13.20
CA LEU A 33 -9.00 10.72 13.51
C LEU A 33 -10.38 10.26 13.98
N VAL A 34 -10.95 9.27 13.30
CA VAL A 34 -12.30 8.76 13.56
C VAL A 34 -12.38 7.92 14.83
N PHE A 35 -11.38 7.07 15.11
CA PHE A 35 -11.43 6.07 16.19
C PHE A 35 -10.53 6.40 17.40
N ARG A 36 -10.27 7.69 17.65
CA ARG A 36 -9.33 8.14 18.71
C ARG A 36 -9.60 7.60 20.11
N GLY A 37 -10.86 7.32 20.44
CA GLY A 37 -11.29 6.86 21.77
C GLY A 37 -11.41 5.34 21.92
N THR A 38 -11.17 4.57 20.86
CA THR A 38 -11.35 3.11 20.89
C THR A 38 -10.11 2.45 21.49
N PRO A 39 -10.28 1.41 22.33
CA PRO A 39 -9.18 0.51 22.69
C PRO A 39 -8.47 -0.01 21.43
N ASP A 40 -7.16 -0.19 21.50
CA ASP A 40 -6.35 -0.73 20.39
C ASP A 40 -6.44 0.04 19.06
N VAL A 41 -6.68 1.36 19.11
CA VAL A 41 -6.73 2.24 17.92
C VAL A 41 -5.54 2.02 16.97
N LYS A 42 -4.35 1.72 17.48
CA LYS A 42 -3.16 1.46 16.65
C LYS A 42 -3.27 0.19 15.81
N ALA A 43 -3.85 -0.89 16.35
CA ALA A 43 -4.11 -2.10 15.57
C ALA A 43 -5.14 -1.81 14.47
N LEU A 44 -6.23 -1.13 14.83
CA LEU A 44 -7.27 -0.72 13.89
C LEU A 44 -6.72 0.17 12.75
N GLN A 45 -5.89 1.16 13.07
CA GLN A 45 -5.26 2.03 12.08
C GLN A 45 -4.40 1.24 11.08
N ARG A 46 -3.65 0.24 11.57
CA ARG A 46 -2.82 -0.63 10.71
C ARG A 46 -3.68 -1.49 9.80
N THR A 47 -4.76 -2.07 10.32
CA THR A 47 -5.71 -2.87 9.53
C THR A 47 -6.35 -2.02 8.44
N ILE A 48 -6.89 -0.85 8.77
CA ILE A 48 -7.55 0.02 7.78
C ILE A 48 -6.54 0.55 6.75
N SER A 49 -5.29 0.82 7.15
CA SER A 49 -4.21 1.15 6.22
C SER A 49 -3.98 0.03 5.19
N TYR A 50 -3.99 -1.24 5.60
CA TYR A 50 -3.91 -2.37 4.68
C TYR A 50 -5.14 -2.54 3.80
N GLU A 51 -6.35 -2.49 4.36
CA GLU A 51 -7.59 -2.66 3.58
C GLU A 51 -7.73 -1.59 2.48
N THR A 52 -7.26 -0.37 2.76
CA THR A 52 -7.29 0.73 1.78
C THR A 52 -6.12 0.67 0.80
N GLY A 53 -4.92 0.31 1.26
CA GLY A 53 -3.70 0.29 0.44
C GLY A 53 -3.49 -0.99 -0.38
N MET A 54 -4.02 -2.14 0.04
CA MET A 54 -3.84 -3.46 -0.60
C MET A 54 -5.11 -3.93 -1.30
N GLN A 55 -5.54 -3.20 -2.32
CA GLN A 55 -6.69 -3.58 -3.16
C GLN A 55 -6.39 -4.82 -4.02
N SER A 56 -7.43 -5.53 -4.46
CA SER A 56 -7.28 -6.68 -5.34
C SER A 56 -6.91 -6.28 -6.78
N SER A 57 -5.63 -6.01 -7.00
CA SER A 57 -5.09 -5.70 -8.33
C SER A 57 -5.18 -6.88 -9.30
N LEU A 58 -5.27 -8.12 -8.80
CA LEU A 58 -5.51 -9.31 -9.62
C LEU A 58 -6.93 -9.33 -10.19
N LEU A 59 -7.93 -8.88 -9.43
CA LEU A 59 -9.28 -8.71 -9.97
C LEU A 59 -9.29 -7.63 -11.05
N ALA A 60 -8.63 -6.50 -10.82
CA ALA A 60 -8.49 -5.45 -11.83
C ALA A 60 -7.80 -5.97 -13.12
N LEU A 61 -6.75 -6.78 -12.97
CA LEU A 61 -6.08 -7.44 -14.10
C LEU A 61 -7.01 -8.43 -14.83
N ALA A 62 -7.76 -9.24 -14.09
CA ALA A 62 -8.70 -10.19 -14.67
C ALA A 62 -9.81 -9.47 -15.46
N LEU A 63 -10.33 -8.36 -14.93
CA LEU A 63 -11.31 -7.52 -15.61
C LEU A 63 -10.72 -6.84 -16.84
N ALA A 64 -9.48 -6.31 -16.74
CA ALA A 64 -8.77 -5.70 -17.86
C ALA A 64 -8.64 -6.69 -19.03
N ASN A 65 -8.14 -7.90 -18.76
CA ASN A 65 -7.99 -8.97 -19.74
C ASN A 65 -9.33 -9.48 -20.28
N ARG A 66 -10.42 -9.39 -19.50
CA ARG A 66 -11.73 -9.89 -19.91
C ARG A 66 -12.48 -8.93 -20.83
N PHE A 67 -12.40 -7.63 -20.56
CA PHE A 67 -13.30 -6.63 -21.16
C PHE A 67 -12.62 -5.68 -22.13
N PHE A 68 -11.28 -5.56 -22.11
CA PHE A 68 -10.54 -4.66 -22.99
C PHE A 68 -9.70 -5.45 -24.00
N GLN A 69 -9.75 -5.03 -25.27
CA GLN A 69 -8.93 -5.62 -26.34
C GLN A 69 -7.50 -5.09 -26.34
N ASP A 70 -7.29 -3.88 -25.80
CA ASP A 70 -5.96 -3.26 -25.70
C ASP A 70 -5.18 -3.85 -24.51
N PRO A 71 -4.07 -4.58 -24.74
CA PRO A 71 -3.28 -5.17 -23.67
C PRO A 71 -2.60 -4.13 -22.77
N LEU A 72 -2.49 -2.86 -23.18
CA LEU A 72 -1.92 -1.81 -22.35
C LEU A 72 -2.74 -1.53 -21.08
N VAL A 73 -4.05 -1.81 -21.11
CA VAL A 73 -4.95 -1.64 -19.94
C VAL A 73 -4.61 -2.60 -18.81
N SER A 74 -3.98 -3.74 -19.12
CA SER A 74 -3.55 -4.74 -18.14
C SER A 74 -2.21 -4.41 -17.47
N VAL A 75 -1.45 -3.46 -18.01
CA VAL A 75 -0.13 -3.09 -17.48
C VAL A 75 -0.22 -2.44 -16.09
N PRO A 76 -1.06 -1.41 -15.86
CA PRO A 76 -1.19 -0.81 -14.52
C PRO A 76 -1.55 -1.80 -13.40
N PRO A 77 -2.60 -2.63 -13.51
CA PRO A 77 -2.94 -3.57 -12.43
C PRO A 77 -1.86 -4.65 -12.21
N ALA A 78 -1.11 -5.06 -13.25
CA ALA A 78 0.00 -5.98 -13.07
C ALA A 78 1.16 -5.35 -12.25
N ILE A 79 1.54 -4.10 -12.56
CA ILE A 79 2.57 -3.36 -11.81
C ILE A 79 2.10 -3.10 -10.37
N SER A 80 0.82 -2.76 -10.22
CA SER A 80 0.16 -2.49 -8.93
C SER A 80 0.35 -3.64 -7.93
N VAL A 81 0.24 -4.90 -8.36
CA VAL A 81 0.47 -6.08 -7.50
C VAL A 81 1.83 -6.03 -6.81
N VAL A 82 2.89 -5.70 -7.56
CA VAL A 82 4.26 -5.66 -7.03
C VAL A 82 4.42 -4.46 -6.10
N ILE A 83 3.98 -3.28 -6.54
CA ILE A 83 4.12 -2.03 -5.78
C ILE A 83 3.39 -2.11 -4.43
N MET A 84 2.12 -2.51 -4.42
CA MET A 84 1.34 -2.60 -3.18
C MET A 84 1.91 -3.65 -2.22
N SER A 85 2.47 -4.75 -2.73
CA SER A 85 3.09 -5.80 -1.91
C SER A 85 4.41 -5.34 -1.27
N LEU A 86 5.28 -4.65 -2.04
CA LEU A 86 6.53 -4.09 -1.52
C LEU A 86 6.26 -3.00 -0.47
N MET A 87 5.28 -2.13 -0.72
CA MET A 87 4.89 -1.09 0.22
C MET A 87 4.28 -1.68 1.49
N GLY A 88 3.38 -2.65 1.36
CA GLY A 88 2.77 -3.36 2.48
C GLY A 88 3.82 -4.07 3.33
N PHE A 89 4.74 -4.82 2.72
CA PHE A 89 5.85 -5.45 3.43
C PHE A 89 6.73 -4.43 4.15
N SER A 90 7.02 -3.29 3.51
CA SER A 90 7.80 -2.21 4.14
C SER A 90 7.11 -1.65 5.38
N LEU A 91 5.77 -1.56 5.39
CA LEU A 91 4.99 -1.15 6.56
C LEU A 91 5.03 -2.19 7.69
N VAL A 92 4.99 -3.48 7.38
CA VAL A 92 5.23 -4.56 8.38
C VAL A 92 6.56 -4.32 9.07
N MET A 93 7.65 -4.25 8.30
CA MET A 93 9.00 -4.06 8.81
C MET A 93 9.13 -2.79 9.65
N PHE A 94 8.49 -1.70 9.20
CA PHE A 94 8.47 -0.43 9.93
C PHE A 94 7.78 -0.56 11.29
N TRP A 95 6.61 -1.19 11.35
CA TRP A 95 5.86 -1.35 12.60
C TRP A 95 6.48 -2.35 13.56
N GLU A 96 7.10 -3.42 13.06
CA GLU A 96 7.86 -4.37 13.86
C GLU A 96 9.06 -3.68 14.51
N LYS A 97 9.87 -2.95 13.74
CA LYS A 97 10.99 -2.18 14.27
C LYS A 97 10.57 -1.21 15.37
N ARG A 98 9.41 -0.55 15.21
CA ARG A 98 8.87 0.36 16.24
C ARG A 98 8.44 -0.37 17.50
N ARG A 99 7.85 -1.56 17.37
CA ARG A 99 7.47 -2.41 18.51
C ARG A 99 8.70 -2.82 19.31
N ASP A 100 9.77 -3.24 18.63
CA ASP A 100 11.01 -3.68 19.27
C ASP A 100 11.73 -2.53 20.01
N LEU A 101 11.71 -1.32 19.43
CA LEU A 101 12.27 -0.12 20.07
C LEU A 101 11.51 0.22 21.37
N THR A 102 10.19 0.22 21.33
CA THR A 102 9.36 0.47 22.53
C THR A 102 9.57 -0.59 23.60
N ALA A 103 9.71 -1.87 23.22
CA ALA A 103 10.01 -2.94 24.17
C ALA A 103 11.38 -2.75 24.83
N LYS A 104 12.41 -2.38 24.06
CA LYS A 104 13.75 -2.11 24.59
C LYS A 104 13.76 -0.94 25.57
N GLU A 105 13.10 0.17 25.24
CA GLU A 105 12.98 1.34 26.13
C GLU A 105 12.33 0.97 27.46
N SER A 106 11.25 0.17 27.44
CA SER A 106 10.56 -0.28 28.66
C SER A 106 11.39 -1.22 29.56
N SER A 107 12.39 -1.91 29.01
CA SER A 107 13.30 -2.77 29.79
C SER A 107 14.46 -2.01 30.46
N LEU A 108 14.67 -0.75 30.05
CA LEU A 108 15.76 0.11 30.55
C LEU A 108 15.28 1.16 31.56
N SER A 109 13.96 1.35 31.70
CA SER A 109 13.28 2.21 32.68
C SER A 109 12.82 1.44 33.90
#